data_AF-A0A9E0HHB9-F1
#
_entry.id   AF-A0A9E0HHB9-F1
#
_cell.length_a   1.000
_cell.length_b   1.000
_cell.length_c   1.000
_cell.angle_alpha   90.00
_cell.angle_beta   90.00
_cell.angle_gamma   90.00
#
_symmetry.space_group_name_H-M   'P 1'
#
loop_
_entity.id
_entity.type
_entity.pdbx_description
1 polymer ?
#
loop_
_entity_poly.entity_id
_entity_poly.type
_entity_poly.pdbx_seq_one_letter_code
_entity_poly.pdbx_strand_id
1 'polypeptide(L)'
;MTRSNLSSLALIATSLTALACGGGGRPAPTTPAEPAPAPTIDADYADALADALVEVLATMAQITTASDCQVMGSQLGALFDRSASLFEQTRAVEDDPEGARLVKAAMDLRAKRVEPLVLAMGPGLVRCRDDASVVAAMARMPTL
;
A
#
# COMPACT_ATOMS: atom_id res chain seq x y z
N MET A 1 -42.35 15.66 -36.97
CA MET A 1 -41.20 14.88 -37.49
C MET A 1 -40.78 13.91 -36.38
N THR A 2 -41.38 12.71 -36.27
CA THR A 2 -40.86 11.40 -36.76
C THR A 2 -39.44 11.12 -36.27
N ARG A 3 -39.11 10.12 -35.44
CA ARG A 3 -39.58 8.72 -35.37
C ARG A 3 -39.39 8.09 -33.97
N SER A 4 -40.39 7.31 -33.58
CA SER A 4 -40.37 6.19 -32.63
C SER A 4 -39.52 5.01 -33.14
N ASN A 5 -39.09 4.10 -32.24
CA ASN A 5 -39.36 2.63 -32.32
C ASN A 5 -38.42 1.82 -31.38
N LEU A 6 -38.96 1.14 -30.35
CA LEU A 6 -39.37 -0.30 -30.26
C LEU A 6 -38.23 -1.13 -29.64
N SER A 7 -38.33 -1.60 -28.38
CA SER A 7 -39.14 -2.75 -27.91
C SER A 7 -38.91 -4.06 -28.68
N SER A 8 -38.15 -4.95 -28.06
CA SER A 8 -38.20 -6.43 -28.18
C SER A 8 -37.73 -6.95 -26.80
N LEU A 9 -38.55 -7.37 -25.82
CA LEU A 9 -39.53 -8.46 -25.76
C LEU A 9 -39.00 -9.79 -26.33
N ALA A 10 -38.58 -10.69 -25.42
CA ALA A 10 -38.83 -12.13 -25.51
C ALA A 10 -38.61 -12.79 -24.14
N LEU A 11 -39.70 -12.89 -23.39
CA LEU A 11 -39.95 -13.92 -22.37
C LEU A 11 -40.19 -15.29 -23.06
N ILE A 12 -40.22 -16.34 -22.23
CA ILE A 12 -40.72 -17.73 -22.45
C ILE A 12 -39.57 -18.72 -22.72
N ALA A 13 -39.04 -19.42 -21.71
CA ALA A 13 -39.60 -20.51 -20.91
C ALA A 13 -39.69 -21.87 -21.64
N THR A 14 -39.41 -22.92 -20.85
CA THR A 14 -39.81 -24.33 -21.00
C THR A 14 -38.83 -25.28 -21.68
N SER A 15 -38.10 -26.04 -20.86
CA SER A 15 -37.79 -27.45 -21.11
C SER A 15 -37.67 -28.15 -19.75
N LEU A 16 -38.82 -28.65 -19.28
CA LEU A 16 -38.93 -29.61 -18.18
C LEU A 16 -38.64 -31.02 -18.72
N THR A 17 -38.28 -31.92 -17.78
CA THR A 17 -38.13 -33.39 -17.85
C THR A 17 -36.87 -33.93 -18.52
N ALA A 18 -36.16 -34.92 -17.97
CA ALA A 18 -36.19 -35.61 -16.68
C ALA A 18 -34.90 -36.45 -16.60
N LEU A 19 -34.30 -36.64 -15.43
CA LEU A 19 -33.80 -37.95 -14.99
C LEU A 19 -33.41 -37.88 -13.52
N ALA A 20 -34.19 -38.55 -12.69
CA ALA A 20 -33.79 -38.92 -11.36
C ALA A 20 -32.67 -39.96 -11.47
N CYS A 21 -31.54 -39.72 -10.81
CA CYS A 21 -30.68 -40.79 -10.30
C CYS A 21 -30.03 -40.29 -9.02
N GLY A 22 -30.32 -40.98 -7.92
CA GLY A 22 -29.81 -40.67 -6.60
C GLY A 22 -28.29 -40.78 -6.53
N GLY A 23 -27.71 -39.95 -5.67
CA GLY A 23 -26.31 -39.96 -5.31
C GLY A 23 -26.06 -38.78 -4.39
N GLY A 24 -26.12 -39.02 -3.07
CA GLY A 24 -25.81 -38.02 -2.05
C GLY A 24 -24.34 -37.59 -2.14
N GLY A 25 -24.06 -36.60 -2.97
CA GLY A 25 -22.79 -35.88 -3.01
C GLY A 25 -22.85 -34.72 -2.04
N ARG A 26 -22.41 -34.97 -0.80
CA ARG A 26 -22.07 -33.92 0.17
C ARG A 26 -21.26 -32.83 -0.54
N PRO A 27 -21.60 -31.53 -0.41
CA PRO A 27 -20.78 -30.47 -1.01
C PRO A 27 -19.36 -30.66 -0.47
N ALA A 28 -18.41 -30.84 -1.39
CA ALA A 28 -17.01 -30.84 -1.02
C ALA A 28 -16.76 -29.54 -0.25
N PRO A 29 -16.17 -29.60 0.96
CA PRO A 29 -15.85 -28.39 1.68
C PRO A 29 -14.96 -27.56 0.77
N THR A 30 -15.33 -26.30 0.55
CA THR A 30 -14.45 -25.30 -0.04
C THR A 30 -13.25 -25.23 0.90
N THR A 31 -12.16 -25.90 0.54
CA THR A 31 -10.90 -25.77 1.28
C THR A 31 -10.57 -24.29 1.31
N PRO A 32 -10.34 -23.69 2.49
CA PRO A 32 -9.82 -22.34 2.56
C PRO A 32 -8.62 -22.23 1.63
N ALA A 33 -8.58 -21.20 0.77
CA ALA A 33 -7.39 -20.91 -0.01
C ALA A 33 -6.22 -20.80 0.98
N GLU A 34 -5.24 -21.67 0.82
CA GLU A 34 -4.02 -21.61 1.61
C GLU A 34 -3.43 -20.21 1.42
N PRO A 35 -3.11 -19.48 2.52
CA PRO A 35 -2.49 -18.18 2.41
C PRO A 35 -1.23 -18.32 1.54
N ALA A 36 -1.10 -17.47 0.53
CA ALA A 36 0.12 -17.44 -0.28
C ALA A 36 1.33 -17.31 0.67
N PRO A 37 2.41 -18.07 0.43
CA PRO A 37 3.59 -18.02 1.28
C PRO A 37 4.08 -16.57 1.37
N ALA A 38 4.46 -16.16 2.58
CA ALA A 38 5.10 -14.87 2.79
C ALA A 38 6.31 -14.75 1.83
N PRO A 39 6.57 -13.57 1.25
CA PRO A 39 7.71 -13.39 0.38
C PRO A 39 8.99 -13.81 1.10
N THR A 40 9.83 -14.60 0.42
CA THR A 40 11.18 -14.89 0.92
C THR A 40 11.96 -13.58 0.90
N ILE A 41 12.57 -13.24 2.04
CA ILE A 41 13.35 -12.00 2.15
C ILE A 41 14.72 -12.28 1.54
N ASP A 42 14.84 -12.03 0.25
CA ASP A 42 16.09 -12.13 -0.49
C ASP A 42 16.65 -10.73 -0.84
N ALA A 43 17.79 -10.69 -1.52
CA ALA A 43 18.45 -9.45 -1.88
C ALA A 43 17.61 -8.59 -2.84
N ASP A 44 16.89 -9.22 -3.78
CA ASP A 44 16.05 -8.53 -4.76
C ASP A 44 14.84 -7.87 -4.08
N TYR A 45 14.21 -8.60 -3.14
CA TYR A 45 13.14 -8.05 -2.32
C TYR A 45 13.65 -6.89 -1.45
N ALA A 46 14.81 -7.03 -0.81
CA ALA A 46 15.40 -5.96 0.01
C ALA A 46 15.74 -4.71 -0.81
N ASP A 47 16.22 -4.88 -2.04
CA ASP A 47 16.48 -3.77 -2.96
C ASP A 47 15.20 -3.05 -3.39
N ALA A 48 14.16 -3.81 -3.75
CA ALA A 48 12.86 -3.24 -4.11
C ALA A 48 12.22 -2.48 -2.94
N LEU A 49 12.29 -3.06 -1.74
CA LEU A 49 11.81 -2.42 -0.51
C LEU A 49 12.58 -1.13 -0.22
N ALA A 50 13.92 -1.14 -0.36
CA ALA A 50 14.75 0.04 -0.18
C ALA A 50 14.44 1.16 -1.20
N ASP A 51 14.23 0.83 -2.48
CA ASP A 51 13.82 1.83 -3.48
C ASP A 51 12.46 2.44 -3.16
N ALA A 52 11.49 1.63 -2.74
CA ALA A 52 10.18 2.13 -2.31
C ALA A 52 10.27 3.07 -1.10
N LEU A 53 11.15 2.79 -0.13
CA LEU A 53 11.41 3.68 1.00
C LEU A 53 12.05 5.01 0.56
N VAL A 54 12.99 4.96 -0.39
CA VAL A 54 13.57 6.18 -0.97
C VAL A 54 12.51 7.05 -1.67
N GLU A 55 11.57 6.45 -2.39
CA GLU A 55 10.45 7.18 -3.01
C GLU A 55 9.53 7.86 -1.98
N VAL A 56 9.27 7.21 -0.85
CA VAL A 56 8.54 7.82 0.27
C VAL A 56 9.30 9.04 0.79
N LEU A 57 10.60 8.91 1.05
CA LEU A 57 11.45 10.01 1.52
C LEU A 57 11.50 11.17 0.51
N ALA A 58 11.57 10.86 -0.79
CA ALA A 58 11.54 11.86 -1.85
C ALA A 58 10.21 12.62 -1.87
N THR A 59 9.10 11.91 -1.70
CA THR A 59 7.77 12.52 -1.60
C THR A 59 7.66 13.39 -0.35
N MET A 60 8.14 12.92 0.81
CA MET A 60 8.16 13.73 2.03
C MET A 60 8.97 15.02 1.85
N ALA A 61 10.16 14.93 1.26
CA ALA A 61 10.98 16.10 0.95
C ALA A 61 10.22 17.12 0.09
N GLN A 62 9.48 16.68 -0.92
CA GLN A 62 8.63 17.57 -1.71
C GLN A 62 7.51 18.21 -0.87
N ILE A 63 6.78 17.42 -0.09
CA ILE A 63 5.68 17.91 0.76
C ILE A 63 6.17 18.97 1.75
N THR A 64 7.34 18.77 2.35
CA THR A 64 7.90 19.70 3.35
C THR A 64 8.27 21.08 2.78
N THR A 65 8.31 21.23 1.45
CA THR A 65 8.49 22.54 0.81
C THR A 65 7.22 23.41 0.82
N ALA A 66 6.04 22.82 1.09
CA ALA A 66 4.77 23.54 1.13
C ALA A 66 4.77 24.62 2.21
N SER A 67 4.47 25.87 1.85
CA SER A 67 4.45 27.00 2.79
C SER A 67 3.30 26.93 3.81
N ASP A 68 2.22 26.23 3.49
CA ASP A 68 1.07 26.04 4.37
C ASP A 68 1.24 24.76 5.22
N CYS A 69 1.28 24.92 6.54
CA CYS A 69 1.46 23.81 7.48
C CYS A 69 0.24 22.86 7.49
N GLN A 70 -0.97 23.36 7.28
CA GLN A 70 -2.16 22.54 7.22
C GLN A 70 -2.15 21.64 5.98
N VAL A 71 -1.73 22.20 4.83
CA VAL A 71 -1.56 21.44 3.59
C VAL A 71 -0.45 20.40 3.76
N MET A 72 0.68 20.78 4.35
CA MET A 72 1.78 19.86 4.64
C MET A 72 1.30 18.68 5.49
N GLY A 73 0.60 18.93 6.61
CA GLY A 73 0.09 17.88 7.49
C GLY A 73 -0.89 16.95 6.77
N SER A 74 -1.84 17.50 6.00
CA SER A 74 -2.77 16.68 5.21
C SER A 74 -2.05 15.80 4.18
N GLN A 75 -1.04 16.32 3.51
CA GLN A 75 -0.29 15.58 2.49
C GLN A 75 0.60 14.50 3.11
N LEU A 76 1.26 14.79 4.23
CA LEU A 76 2.02 13.79 5.00
C LEU A 76 1.11 12.66 5.48
N GLY A 77 -0.07 13.00 6.02
CA GLY A 77 -1.06 12.00 6.44
C GLY A 77 -1.48 11.08 5.29
N ALA A 78 -1.82 11.65 4.12
CA ALA A 78 -2.18 10.87 2.94
C ALA A 78 -1.02 10.01 2.42
N LEU A 79 0.22 10.51 2.50
CA LEU A 79 1.41 9.74 2.16
C LEU A 79 1.60 8.55 3.10
N PHE A 80 1.40 8.72 4.41
CA PHE A 80 1.52 7.63 5.36
C PHE A 80 0.42 6.60 5.19
N ASP A 81 -0.83 7.04 4.99
CA ASP A 81 -1.96 6.15 4.75
C ASP A 81 -1.75 5.28 3.50
N ARG A 82 -1.28 5.86 2.38
CA ARG A 82 -0.97 5.09 1.15
C ARG A 82 0.24 4.17 1.30
N SER A 83 1.17 4.50 2.19
CA SER A 83 2.41 3.76 2.39
C SER A 83 2.33 2.76 3.55
N ALA A 84 1.16 2.62 4.20
CA ALA A 84 0.98 1.77 5.36
C ALA A 84 1.46 0.32 5.12
N SER A 85 1.08 -0.28 3.99
CA SER A 85 1.51 -1.65 3.63
C SER A 85 3.02 -1.76 3.41
N LEU A 86 3.68 -0.71 2.90
CA LEU A 86 5.14 -0.68 2.77
C LEU A 86 5.79 -0.70 4.15
N PHE A 87 5.29 0.11 5.08
CA PHE A 87 5.83 0.15 6.44
C PHE A 87 5.58 -1.13 7.25
N GLU A 88 4.43 -1.80 7.04
CA GLU A 88 4.20 -3.15 7.61
C GLU A 88 5.23 -4.15 7.07
N GLN A 89 5.54 -4.10 5.77
CA GLN A 89 6.58 -4.94 5.16
C GLN A 89 7.96 -4.62 5.75
N THR A 90 8.30 -3.34 5.92
CA THR A 90 9.57 -2.95 6.56
C THR A 90 9.68 -3.49 7.98
N ARG A 91 8.64 -3.36 8.81
CA ARG A 91 8.62 -3.90 10.17
C ARG A 91 8.78 -5.42 10.21
N ALA A 92 8.06 -6.13 9.33
CA ALA A 92 8.18 -7.58 9.23
C ALA A 92 9.61 -8.02 8.85
N VAL A 93 10.34 -7.19 8.10
CA VAL A 93 11.75 -7.44 7.76
C VAL A 93 12.69 -7.10 8.91
N GLU A 94 12.40 -6.05 9.67
CA GLU A 94 13.22 -5.63 10.82
C GLU A 94 13.22 -6.67 11.95
N ASP A 95 12.11 -7.39 12.13
CA ASP A 95 11.99 -8.50 13.07
C ASP A 95 12.81 -9.75 12.65
N ASP A 96 13.29 -9.81 11.40
CA ASP A 96 14.17 -10.86 10.88
C ASP A 96 15.63 -10.35 10.77
N PRO A 97 16.60 -10.91 11.53
CA PRO A 97 17.99 -10.46 11.49
C PRO A 97 18.65 -10.50 10.10
N GLU A 98 18.31 -11.50 9.27
CA GLU A 98 18.88 -11.60 7.93
C GLU A 98 18.26 -10.56 7.00
N GLY A 99 16.93 -10.46 7.00
CA GLY A 99 16.20 -9.43 6.27
C GLY A 99 16.62 -8.01 6.63
N ALA A 100 16.70 -7.69 7.92
CA ALA A 100 17.16 -6.40 8.41
C ALA A 100 18.56 -6.05 7.89
N ARG A 101 19.49 -7.03 7.86
CA ARG A 101 20.84 -6.86 7.30
C ARG A 101 20.79 -6.56 5.80
N LEU A 102 19.95 -7.27 5.04
CA LEU A 102 19.81 -7.07 3.60
C LEU A 102 19.23 -5.69 3.27
N VAL A 103 18.15 -5.28 3.94
CA VAL A 103 17.54 -3.96 3.74
C VAL A 103 18.49 -2.84 4.16
N LYS A 104 19.22 -3.02 5.27
CA LYS A 104 20.25 -2.05 5.67
C LYS A 104 21.32 -1.90 4.60
N ALA A 105 21.85 -3.01 4.07
CA ALA A 105 22.85 -2.96 3.01
C ALA A 105 22.30 -2.27 1.75
N ALA A 106 21.06 -2.57 1.36
CA ALA A 106 20.38 -1.92 0.25
C ALA A 106 20.20 -0.42 0.47
N MET A 107 19.84 0.02 1.68
CA MET A 107 19.72 1.45 2.03
C MET A 107 21.08 2.15 2.07
N ASP A 108 22.14 1.50 2.56
CA ASP A 108 23.50 2.04 2.58
C ASP A 108 24.02 2.32 1.16
N LEU A 109 23.70 1.45 0.17
CA LEU A 109 24.00 1.69 -1.24
C LEU A 109 23.30 2.95 -1.80
N ARG A 110 22.20 3.37 -1.14
CA ARG A 110 21.36 4.50 -1.53
C ARG A 110 21.63 5.74 -0.66
N ALA A 111 22.58 5.69 0.28
CA ALA A 111 22.84 6.75 1.25
C ALA A 111 23.04 8.13 0.59
N LYS A 112 23.80 8.20 -0.51
CA LYS A 112 24.03 9.46 -1.25
C LYS A 112 22.76 10.07 -1.85
N ARG A 113 21.72 9.27 -2.11
CA ARG A 113 20.41 9.74 -2.56
C ARG A 113 19.51 10.12 -1.39
N VAL A 114 19.62 9.39 -0.28
CA VAL A 114 18.80 9.58 0.93
C VAL A 114 19.21 10.83 1.71
N GLU A 115 20.50 11.04 1.93
CA GLU A 115 21.03 12.15 2.73
C GLU A 115 20.47 13.53 2.34
N PRO A 116 20.51 13.96 1.06
CA PRO A 116 19.94 15.26 0.67
C PRO A 116 18.42 15.35 0.88
N LEU A 117 17.68 14.23 0.80
CA LEU A 117 16.24 14.21 1.06
C LEU A 117 15.96 14.49 2.53
N VAL A 118 16.72 13.85 3.43
CA VAL A 118 16.60 14.06 4.89
C VAL A 118 16.91 15.51 5.26
N LEU A 119 17.99 16.07 4.69
CA LEU A 119 18.35 17.47 4.91
C LEU A 119 17.28 18.43 4.39
N ALA A 120 16.68 18.14 3.23
CA ALA A 120 15.64 18.99 2.65
C ALA A 120 14.34 19.01 3.46
N MET A 121 14.00 17.90 4.15
CA MET A 121 12.80 17.81 4.99
C MET A 121 12.85 18.69 6.24
N GLY A 122 14.04 18.80 6.85
CA GLY A 122 14.23 19.43 8.16
C GLY A 122 13.59 20.82 8.31
N PRO A 123 13.87 21.79 7.43
CA PRO A 123 13.34 23.15 7.57
C PRO A 123 11.80 23.22 7.58
N GLY A 124 11.14 22.44 6.72
CA GLY A 124 9.68 22.40 6.64
C GLY A 124 9.07 21.82 7.90
N LEU A 125 9.60 20.67 8.36
CA LEU A 125 9.13 19.99 9.57
C LEU A 125 9.38 20.84 10.83
N VAL A 126 10.53 21.51 10.95
CA VAL A 126 10.82 22.40 12.07
C VAL A 126 9.86 23.59 12.10
N ARG A 127 9.60 24.20 10.94
CA ARG A 127 8.69 25.34 10.84
C ARG A 127 7.25 24.98 11.23
N CYS A 128 6.79 23.80 10.85
CA CYS A 128 5.41 23.36 11.07
C CYS A 128 5.25 22.39 12.26
N ARG A 129 6.27 22.23 13.11
CA ARG A 129 6.31 21.21 14.17
C ARG A 129 5.16 21.28 15.18
N ASP A 130 4.61 22.48 15.39
CA ASP A 130 3.58 22.77 16.38
C ASP A 130 2.17 22.85 15.74
N ASP A 131 2.08 22.69 14.41
CA ASP A 131 0.80 22.65 13.70
C ASP A 131 0.06 21.35 14.00
N ALA A 132 -1.20 21.44 14.41
CA ALA A 132 -1.99 20.29 14.83
C ALA A 132 -2.13 19.22 13.74
N SER A 133 -2.20 19.62 12.47
CA SER A 133 -2.33 18.67 11.35
C SER A 133 -1.02 17.92 11.09
N VAL A 134 0.12 18.60 11.25
CA VAL A 134 1.45 17.98 11.10
C VAL A 134 1.74 17.07 12.27
N VAL A 135 1.44 17.48 13.50
CA VAL A 135 1.53 16.61 14.69
C VAL A 135 0.66 15.36 14.51
N ALA A 136 -0.59 15.51 14.05
CA ALA A 136 -1.49 14.40 13.80
C ALA A 136 -0.98 13.46 12.69
N ALA A 137 -0.37 14.00 11.64
CA ALA A 137 0.24 13.21 10.57
C ALA A 137 1.47 12.45 11.08
N MET A 138 2.37 13.10 11.81
CA MET A 138 3.59 12.49 12.35
C MET A 138 3.28 11.40 13.37
N ALA A 139 2.18 11.51 14.12
CA ALA A 139 1.70 10.45 15.02
C ALA A 139 1.29 9.16 14.28
N ARG A 140 1.09 9.21 12.96
CA ARG A 140 0.82 8.04 12.11
C ARG A 140 2.07 7.45 11.47
N MET A 141 3.21 8.13 11.59
CA MET A 141 4.47 7.59 11.11
C MET A 141 4.77 6.33 11.94
N PRO A 142 4.91 5.16 11.32
CA PRO A 142 5.23 3.95 12.06
C PRO A 142 6.61 4.14 12.69
N THR A 143 6.67 3.91 14.00
CA THR A 143 7.94 3.79 14.72
C THR A 143 8.57 2.47 14.29
N LEU A 144 9.67 2.57 13.55
CA LEU A 144 10.58 1.47 13.25
C LEU A 144 11.58 1.34 14.41
#